data_AF-A0A5J4ZFV3-F1
#
_entry.id   AF-A0A5J4ZFV3-F1
#
_cell.length_a   1.000
_cell.length_b   1.000
_cell.length_c   1.000
_cell.angle_alpha   90.00
_cell.angle_beta   90.00
_cell.angle_gamma   90.00
#
_symmetry.space_group_name_H-M   'P 1'
#
loop_
_entity.id
_entity.type
_entity.pdbx_description
1 polymer ?
#
loop_
_entity_poly.entity_id
_entity_poly.type
_entity_poly.pdbx_seq_one_letter_code
_entity_poly.pdbx_strand_id
1 'polypeptide(L)'
;MPPKFDPSQVVDVYVRVTGGEVGAASSLAPKIGPLGLSPKKIGEDIAKETAKDWKGLRVTVKLTVQNRQAKVSVVPSAAALVIKALKEPERDRKKTKNIKHTGNISLDDVIEIAKIMRPRSMAKDLTGTVKEILGTRRQGGIQQLLAAEQEAQQIVSAARNAKMARLKQAKEEAEKEIAEYRAQVELEFQRKVAESSGDSGANVKRLEKETEGKIHHLKSEAGRISQDVAHMLLKHVTTVKV
;
A
#
# COMPACT_ATOMS: atom_id res chain seq x y z
N MET A 1 32.02 12.85 -44.49
CA MET A 1 33.06 11.90 -44.06
C MET A 1 33.58 12.34 -42.70
N PRO A 2 33.60 11.49 -41.66
CA PRO A 2 34.28 11.83 -40.42
C PRO A 2 35.77 12.06 -40.70
N PRO A 3 36.41 13.05 -40.05
CA PRO A 3 37.79 13.40 -40.35
C PRO A 3 38.73 12.21 -40.13
N LYS A 4 39.70 12.05 -41.04
CA LYS A 4 40.78 11.06 -40.91
C LYS A 4 41.43 11.23 -39.54
N PHE A 5 41.42 10.15 -38.76
CA PHE A 5 41.95 10.12 -37.41
C PHE A 5 43.48 10.23 -37.46
N ASP A 6 44.04 11.29 -36.88
CA ASP A 6 45.49 11.45 -36.75
C ASP A 6 46.04 10.41 -35.77
N PRO A 7 46.95 9.51 -36.19
CA PRO A 7 47.40 8.37 -35.37
C PRO A 7 48.18 8.78 -34.12
N SER A 8 48.70 10.00 -34.08
CA SER A 8 49.47 10.56 -32.95
C SER A 8 48.59 11.28 -31.91
N GLN A 9 47.30 11.50 -32.20
CA GLN A 9 46.42 12.16 -31.26
C GLN A 9 46.10 11.24 -30.06
N VAL A 10 46.43 11.73 -28.88
CA VAL A 10 46.09 11.07 -27.61
C VAL A 10 44.59 11.22 -27.38
N VAL A 11 43.83 10.14 -27.50
CA VAL A 11 42.38 10.16 -27.25
C VAL A 11 42.06 9.42 -25.97
N ASP A 12 41.47 10.14 -25.02
CA ASP A 12 41.03 9.60 -23.75
C ASP A 12 39.57 9.14 -23.83
N VAL A 13 39.33 7.84 -23.69
CA VAL A 13 37.99 7.23 -23.71
C VAL A 13 37.63 6.73 -22.31
N TYR A 14 36.48 7.16 -21.79
CA TYR A 14 35.97 6.69 -20.51
C TYR A 14 34.93 5.58 -20.71
N VAL A 15 35.18 4.41 -20.12
CA VAL A 15 34.27 3.26 -20.15
C VAL A 15 33.97 2.78 -18.73
N ARG A 16 32.71 2.44 -18.46
CA ARG A 16 32.31 1.82 -17.20
C ARG A 16 32.26 0.31 -17.38
N VAL A 17 33.12 -0.41 -16.68
CA VAL A 17 33.30 -1.86 -16.80
C VAL A 17 33.08 -2.52 -15.44
N THR A 18 32.69 -3.79 -15.44
CA THR A 18 32.67 -4.63 -14.24
C THR A 18 34.07 -5.20 -14.01
N GLY A 19 34.68 -4.94 -12.86
CA GLY A 19 36.02 -5.42 -12.56
C GLY A 19 36.05 -6.92 -12.31
N GLY A 20 37.12 -7.57 -12.76
CA GLY A 20 37.34 -9.02 -12.60
C GLY A 20 36.63 -9.92 -13.61
N GLU A 21 35.81 -9.37 -14.50
CA GLU A 21 35.20 -10.09 -15.62
C GLU A 21 35.59 -9.45 -16.96
N VAL A 22 35.67 -10.25 -18.02
CA VAL A 22 35.86 -9.72 -19.38
C VAL A 22 34.62 -8.88 -19.71
N GLY A 23 34.82 -7.57 -19.85
CA GLY A 23 33.74 -6.63 -20.13
C GLY A 23 32.95 -7.02 -21.37
N ALA A 24 31.63 -6.90 -21.30
CA ALA A 24 30.76 -7.26 -22.42
C ALA A 24 31.17 -6.51 -23.69
N ALA A 25 31.45 -7.25 -24.78
CA ALA A 25 31.85 -6.69 -26.06
C ALA A 25 30.82 -5.68 -26.58
N SER A 26 29.54 -5.84 -26.22
CA SER A 26 28.44 -4.91 -26.56
C SER A 26 28.60 -3.52 -25.93
N SER A 27 29.18 -3.41 -24.73
CA SER A 27 29.36 -2.11 -24.05
C SER A 27 30.65 -1.40 -24.49
N LEU A 28 31.61 -2.17 -25.00
CA LEU A 28 32.94 -1.70 -25.42
C LEU A 28 32.98 -1.34 -26.91
N ALA A 29 32.29 -2.10 -27.76
CA ALA A 29 32.33 -1.95 -29.22
C ALA A 29 31.92 -0.55 -29.73
N PRO A 30 30.87 0.12 -29.22
CA PRO A 30 30.48 1.45 -29.72
C PRO A 30 31.54 2.54 -29.47
N LYS A 31 32.35 2.39 -28.42
CA LYS A 31 33.36 3.41 -28.02
C LYS A 31 34.75 3.13 -28.60
N ILE A 32 35.07 1.87 -28.82
CA ILE A 32 36.40 1.41 -29.25
C ILE A 32 36.41 1.10 -30.77
N GLY A 33 35.26 0.77 -31.35
CA GLY A 33 35.06 0.53 -32.77
C GLY A 33 35.60 1.62 -33.71
N PRO A 34 35.31 2.92 -33.49
CA PRO A 34 35.83 3.98 -34.35
C PRO A 34 37.35 4.20 -34.24
N LEU A 35 38.01 3.62 -33.23
CA LEU A 35 39.46 3.72 -32.99
C LEU A 35 40.25 2.52 -33.57
N GLY A 36 39.57 1.58 -34.22
CA GLY A 36 40.21 0.41 -34.87
C GLY A 36 40.84 -0.59 -33.90
N LEU A 37 40.43 -0.56 -32.62
CA LEU A 37 40.93 -1.43 -31.56
C LEU A 37 40.01 -2.64 -31.37
N SER A 38 40.58 -3.80 -31.03
CA SER A 38 39.80 -5.01 -30.79
C SER A 38 39.17 -4.99 -29.39
N PRO A 39 37.82 -5.08 -29.26
CA PRO A 39 37.15 -5.11 -27.96
C PRO A 39 37.55 -6.32 -27.10
N LYS A 40 37.97 -7.42 -27.71
CA LYS A 40 38.41 -8.64 -27.00
C LYS A 40 39.71 -8.39 -26.24
N LYS A 41 40.73 -7.85 -26.92
CA LYS A 41 42.05 -7.56 -26.31
C LYS A 41 41.92 -6.56 -25.16
N ILE A 42 41.17 -5.47 -25.38
CA ILE A 42 40.94 -4.46 -24.34
C ILE A 42 40.11 -5.02 -23.19
N GLY A 43 39.14 -5.89 -23.46
CA GLY A 43 38.38 -6.59 -22.43
C GLY A 43 39.25 -7.45 -21.52
N GLU A 44 40.22 -8.18 -22.10
CA GLU A 44 41.20 -8.99 -21.36
C GLU A 44 42.18 -8.14 -20.57
N ASP A 45 42.70 -7.05 -21.15
CA ASP A 45 43.64 -6.15 -20.47
C ASP A 45 42.97 -5.40 -19.31
N ILE A 46 41.72 -4.96 -19.48
CA ILE A 46 40.91 -4.39 -18.39
C ILE A 46 40.64 -5.45 -17.32
N ALA A 47 40.32 -6.69 -17.69
CA ALA A 47 40.08 -7.75 -16.72
C ALA A 47 41.34 -8.04 -15.89
N LYS A 48 42.52 -8.12 -16.51
CA LYS A 48 43.81 -8.33 -15.81
C LYS A 48 44.13 -7.19 -14.84
N GLU A 49 43.97 -5.95 -15.27
CA GLU A 49 44.28 -4.76 -14.46
C GLU A 49 43.27 -4.58 -13.31
N THR A 50 42.00 -4.95 -13.51
CA THR A 50 40.93 -4.79 -12.52
C THR A 50 40.67 -6.02 -11.64
N ALA A 51 41.19 -7.19 -12.00
CA ALA A 51 40.95 -8.45 -11.28
C ALA A 51 41.51 -8.46 -9.86
N LYS A 52 42.62 -7.76 -9.60
CA LYS A 52 43.29 -7.79 -8.29
C LYS A 52 42.51 -7.02 -7.22
N ASP A 53 41.95 -5.87 -7.58
CA ASP A 53 41.47 -4.88 -6.61
C ASP A 53 39.97 -4.56 -6.72
N TRP A 54 39.32 -4.92 -7.83
CA TRP A 54 37.99 -4.40 -8.21
C TRP A 54 36.99 -5.48 -8.64
N LYS A 55 37.20 -6.73 -8.22
CA LYS A 55 36.36 -7.88 -8.61
C LYS A 55 34.91 -7.66 -8.17
N GLY A 56 33.96 -7.77 -9.10
CA GLY A 56 32.51 -7.62 -8.85
C GLY A 56 32.01 -6.18 -8.69
N LEU A 57 32.88 -5.17 -8.81
CA LEU A 57 32.54 -3.75 -8.71
C LEU A 57 32.41 -3.11 -10.10
N ARG A 58 31.48 -2.16 -10.27
CA ARG A 58 31.43 -1.33 -11.48
C ARG A 58 32.40 -0.17 -11.32
N VAL A 59 33.48 -0.19 -12.08
CA VAL A 59 34.52 0.85 -12.03
C VAL A 59 34.61 1.55 -13.39
N THR A 60 34.93 2.83 -13.36
CA THR A 60 35.23 3.61 -14.56
C THR A 60 36.70 3.48 -14.91
N VAL A 61 36.99 3.18 -16.16
CA VAL A 61 38.34 3.01 -16.69
C VAL A 61 38.56 4.09 -17.74
N LYS A 62 39.68 4.78 -17.63
CA LYS A 62 40.19 5.71 -18.63
C LYS A 62 41.12 4.92 -19.56
N LEU A 63 40.77 4.85 -20.82
CA LEU A 63 41.58 4.27 -21.88
C LEU A 63 42.26 5.41 -22.63
N THR A 64 43.57 5.54 -22.46
CA THR A 64 44.35 6.48 -23.26
C THR A 64 44.81 5.75 -24.51
N VAL A 65 44.24 6.12 -25.65
CA VAL A 65 44.51 5.52 -26.95
C VAL A 65 45.56 6.35 -27.70
N GLN A 66 46.67 5.72 -28.06
CA GLN A 66 47.74 6.29 -28.88
C GLN A 66 48.20 5.23 -29.88
N ASN A 67 48.43 5.58 -31.15
CA ASN A 67 48.96 4.64 -32.16
C ASN A 67 48.23 3.27 -32.21
N ARG A 68 46.90 3.26 -32.05
CA ARG A 68 46.07 2.03 -31.98
C ARG A 68 46.46 1.05 -30.86
N GLN A 69 47.04 1.56 -29.79
CA GLN A 69 47.26 0.85 -28.52
C GLN A 69 46.53 1.59 -27.42
N ALA A 70 45.91 0.85 -26.49
CA ALA A 70 45.16 1.41 -25.39
C ALA A 70 45.90 1.17 -24.07
N LYS A 71 46.30 2.24 -23.39
CA LYS A 71 46.76 2.17 -22.00
C LYS A 71 45.55 2.23 -21.07
N VAL A 72 45.41 1.22 -20.22
CA VAL A 72 44.31 1.10 -19.26
C VAL A 72 44.69 1.80 -17.96
N SER A 73 43.93 2.80 -17.54
CA SER A 73 44.06 3.43 -16.22
C SER A 73 42.73 3.36 -15.50
N VAL A 74 42.72 2.78 -14.30
CA VAL A 74 41.51 2.74 -13.47
C VAL A 74 41.26 4.11 -12.87
N VAL A 75 40.05 4.63 -13.03
CA VAL A 75 39.59 5.85 -12.39
C VAL A 75 38.72 5.44 -11.19
N PRO A 76 39.27 5.46 -9.97
CA PRO A 76 38.52 5.06 -8.79
C PRO A 76 37.40 6.06 -8.51
N SER A 77 36.23 5.54 -8.19
CA SER A 77 35.13 6.32 -7.63
C SER A 77 35.20 6.27 -6.11
N ALA A 78 34.76 7.33 -5.43
CA ALA A 78 34.59 7.36 -3.98
C ALA A 78 33.84 6.14 -3.47
N ALA A 79 32.70 5.83 -4.10
CA ALA A 79 31.87 4.68 -3.73
C ALA A 79 32.61 3.34 -3.92
N ALA A 80 33.46 3.22 -4.94
CA ALA A 80 34.20 1.99 -5.18
C ALA A 80 35.29 1.76 -4.12
N LEU A 81 36.00 2.83 -3.71
CA LEU A 81 37.00 2.77 -2.65
C LEU A 81 36.37 2.47 -1.28
N VAL A 82 35.21 3.06 -1.00
CA VAL A 82 34.45 2.81 0.23
C VAL A 82 33.99 1.35 0.32
N ILE A 83 33.44 0.80 -0.77
CA ILE A 83 33.03 -0.62 -0.79
C ILE A 83 34.24 -1.57 -0.70
N LYS A 84 35.39 -1.19 -1.29
CA LYS A 84 36.65 -1.93 -1.13
C LYS A 84 37.09 -1.98 0.34
N ALA A 85 37.04 -0.85 1.05
CA ALA A 85 37.41 -0.78 2.47
C ALA A 85 36.43 -1.53 3.39
N LEU A 86 35.16 -1.66 2.98
CA LEU A 86 34.16 -2.46 3.69
C LEU A 86 34.41 -3.97 3.62
N LYS A 87 35.38 -4.44 2.81
CA LYS A 87 35.74 -5.86 2.63
C LYS A 87 34.53 -6.77 2.42
N GLU A 88 33.54 -6.28 1.67
CA GLU A 88 32.30 -7.04 1.47
C GLU A 88 32.50 -8.21 0.51
N PRO A 89 31.82 -9.34 0.75
CA PRO A 89 31.93 -10.54 -0.08
C PRO A 89 31.46 -10.27 -1.52
N GLU A 90 32.02 -11.09 -2.43
CA GLU A 90 31.89 -10.95 -3.88
C GLU A 90 30.42 -10.85 -4.33
N ARG A 91 30.10 -9.84 -5.15
CA ARG A 91 28.72 -9.52 -5.54
C ARG A 91 28.21 -10.50 -6.59
N ASP A 92 27.42 -11.47 -6.15
CA ASP A 92 26.80 -12.45 -7.02
C ASP A 92 25.48 -11.90 -7.62
N ARG A 93 25.60 -11.15 -8.73
CA ARG A 93 24.50 -10.37 -9.34
C ARG A 93 23.25 -11.16 -9.70
N LYS A 94 23.35 -12.48 -9.86
CA LYS A 94 22.26 -13.34 -10.34
C LYS A 94 21.33 -13.83 -9.22
N LYS A 95 21.78 -13.87 -7.97
CA LYS A 95 21.05 -14.53 -6.87
C LYS A 95 20.39 -13.56 -5.89
N THR A 96 21.03 -12.44 -5.59
CA THR A 96 20.54 -11.51 -4.56
C THR A 96 20.48 -10.08 -5.08
N LYS A 97 19.26 -9.57 -5.28
CA LYS A 97 18.99 -8.15 -5.48
C LYS A 97 18.95 -7.50 -4.09
N ASN A 98 19.63 -6.37 -3.91
CA ASN A 98 19.70 -5.58 -2.65
C ASN A 98 20.39 -6.28 -1.46
N ILE A 99 21.70 -6.56 -1.57
CA ILE A 99 22.51 -7.00 -0.41
C ILE A 99 22.64 -5.83 0.58
N LYS A 100 22.35 -6.09 1.87
CA LYS A 100 22.50 -5.13 2.96
C LYS A 100 23.99 -4.93 3.27
N HIS A 101 24.46 -3.69 3.11
CA HIS A 101 25.82 -3.26 3.39
C HIS A 101 25.95 -2.92 4.89
N THR A 102 26.27 -3.91 5.72
CA THR A 102 26.33 -3.75 7.19
C THR A 102 27.77 -3.73 7.70
N GLY A 103 28.67 -3.08 6.97
CA GLY A 103 30.07 -2.94 7.38
C GLY A 103 30.35 -1.61 8.07
N ASN A 104 31.20 -1.65 9.10
CA ASN A 104 31.79 -0.46 9.71
C ASN A 104 33.18 -0.21 9.12
N ILE A 105 33.50 1.05 8.83
CA ILE A 105 34.81 1.48 8.28
C ILE A 105 35.53 2.24 9.40
N SER A 106 36.81 1.94 9.62
CA SER A 106 37.62 2.69 10.57
C SER A 106 37.85 4.12 10.06
N LEU A 107 38.05 5.08 10.96
CA LEU A 107 38.38 6.45 10.55
C LEU A 107 39.72 6.51 9.80
N ASP A 108 40.64 5.59 10.09
CA ASP A 108 41.94 5.52 9.42
C ASP A 108 41.80 5.12 7.95
N ASP A 109 40.96 4.13 7.63
CA ASP A 109 40.66 3.74 6.25
C ASP A 109 40.01 4.91 5.48
N VAL A 110 39.15 5.69 6.15
CA VAL A 110 38.53 6.88 5.53
C VAL A 110 39.57 7.95 5.20
N ILE A 111 40.57 8.14 6.06
CA ILE A 111 41.65 9.11 5.84
C ILE A 111 42.55 8.66 4.68
N GLU A 112 42.83 7.36 4.56
CA GLU A 112 43.59 6.82 3.42
C GLU A 112 42.84 6.99 2.09
N ILE A 113 41.54 6.70 2.07
CA ILE A 113 40.68 6.96 0.90
C ILE A 113 40.68 8.45 0.55
N ALA A 114 40.62 9.33 1.56
CA ALA A 114 40.66 10.78 1.37
C ALA A 114 41.96 11.26 0.75
N LYS A 115 43.10 10.68 1.14
CA LYS A 115 44.40 11.00 0.54
C LYS A 115 44.46 10.61 -0.94
N ILE A 116 43.91 9.45 -1.30
CA ILE A 116 43.84 8.98 -2.71
C ILE A 116 42.90 9.87 -3.54
N MET A 117 41.80 10.35 -2.93
CA MET A 117 40.81 11.20 -3.60
C MET A 117 41.17 12.68 -3.64
N ARG A 118 42.13 13.13 -2.83
CA ARG A 118 42.58 14.53 -2.74
C ARG A 118 42.88 15.19 -4.09
N PRO A 119 43.62 14.59 -5.04
CA PRO A 119 43.88 15.24 -6.34
C PRO A 119 42.64 15.41 -7.22
N ARG A 120 41.50 14.81 -6.86
CA ARG A 120 40.23 14.90 -7.59
C ARG A 120 39.14 15.65 -6.84
N SER A 121 39.26 15.81 -5.54
CA SER A 121 38.31 16.56 -4.71
C SER A 121 38.55 18.06 -4.94
N MET A 122 37.47 18.82 -5.10
CA MET A 122 37.51 20.29 -5.19
C MET A 122 37.50 20.96 -3.81
N ALA A 123 37.63 20.18 -2.73
CA ALA A 123 37.71 20.70 -1.38
C ALA A 123 39.04 21.42 -1.14
N LYS A 124 38.98 22.56 -0.44
CA LYS A 124 40.17 23.34 -0.07
C LYS A 124 41.05 22.60 0.93
N ASP A 125 40.42 21.95 1.90
CA ASP A 125 41.10 21.26 3.01
C ASP A 125 40.83 19.75 3.00
N LEU A 126 41.77 18.98 3.57
CA LEU A 126 41.64 17.52 3.73
C LEU A 126 40.39 17.16 4.56
N THR A 127 40.04 18.00 5.54
CA THR A 127 38.81 17.85 6.35
C THR A 127 37.55 17.89 5.49
N GLY A 128 37.55 18.68 4.41
CA GLY A 128 36.46 18.72 3.43
C GLY A 128 36.36 17.43 2.64
N THR A 129 37.49 16.93 2.12
CA THR A 129 37.52 15.65 1.38
C THR A 129 37.09 14.47 2.24
N VAL A 130 37.49 14.43 3.52
CA VAL A 130 37.03 13.42 4.49
C VAL A 130 35.51 13.49 4.69
N LYS A 131 34.93 14.70 4.82
CA LYS A 131 33.48 14.89 4.93
C LYS A 131 32.73 14.46 3.66
N GLU A 132 33.29 14.70 2.48
CA GLU A 132 32.73 14.25 1.20
C GLU A 132 32.67 12.72 1.11
N ILE A 133 33.72 12.03 1.57
CA ILE A 133 33.77 10.56 1.57
C ILE A 133 32.77 9.97 2.56
N LEU A 134 32.68 10.56 3.76
CA LEU A 134 31.66 10.19 4.75
C LEU A 134 30.24 10.44 4.22
N GLY A 135 30.03 11.54 3.48
CA GLY A 135 28.76 11.84 2.81
C GLY A 135 28.40 10.83 1.72
N THR A 136 29.39 10.34 0.97
CA THR A 136 29.19 9.33 -0.09
C THR A 136 28.74 7.99 0.49
N ARG A 137 29.23 7.59 1.68
CA ARG A 137 28.74 6.42 2.41
C ARG A 137 27.24 6.55 2.75
N ARG A 138 26.77 7.77 3.03
CA ARG A 138 25.39 8.05 3.46
C ARG A 138 24.37 7.96 2.31
N GLN A 139 24.77 8.20 1.05
CA GLN A 139 23.83 8.14 -0.09
C GLN A 139 23.29 6.72 -0.35
N GLY A 140 24.03 5.67 -0.02
CA GLY A 140 23.49 4.30 0.00
C GLY A 140 22.45 4.08 1.11
N GLY A 141 22.58 4.82 2.22
CA GLY A 141 21.68 4.77 3.36
C GLY A 141 20.38 5.57 3.20
N ILE A 142 20.35 6.65 2.41
CA ILE A 142 19.13 7.46 2.24
C ILE A 142 18.04 6.69 1.49
N GLN A 143 18.39 5.90 0.47
CA GLN A 143 17.45 5.01 -0.20
C GLN A 143 16.93 3.90 0.74
N GLN A 144 17.75 3.47 1.69
CA GLN A 144 17.39 2.47 2.70
C GLN A 144 16.56 3.06 3.84
N LEU A 145 16.81 4.31 4.26
CA LEU A 145 15.98 5.02 5.23
C LEU A 145 14.59 5.27 4.67
N LEU A 146 14.48 5.64 3.38
CA LEU A 146 13.18 5.79 2.72
C LEU A 146 12.42 4.46 2.62
N ALA A 147 13.11 3.35 2.31
CA ALA A 147 12.49 2.02 2.27
C ALA A 147 12.07 1.54 3.67
N ALA A 148 12.91 1.73 4.70
CA ALA A 148 12.59 1.39 6.08
C ALA A 148 11.46 2.27 6.65
N GLU A 149 11.40 3.55 6.25
CA GLU A 149 10.30 4.45 6.59
C GLU A 149 8.98 4.00 5.95
N GLN A 150 9.00 3.60 4.67
CA GLN A 150 7.84 3.03 3.99
C GLN A 150 7.40 1.70 4.59
N GLU A 151 8.32 0.80 4.93
CA GLU A 151 8.01 -0.47 5.60
C GLU A 151 7.41 -0.23 6.99
N ALA A 152 7.96 0.70 7.78
CA ALA A 152 7.42 1.05 9.09
C ALA A 152 6.02 1.70 8.97
N GLN A 153 5.81 2.59 8.00
CA GLN A 153 4.49 3.17 7.72
C GLN A 153 3.48 2.10 7.27
N GLN A 154 3.89 1.12 6.48
CA GLN A 154 3.05 -0.01 6.09
C GLN A 154 2.66 -0.89 7.27
N ILE A 155 3.59 -1.19 8.19
CA ILE A 155 3.29 -1.95 9.41
C ILE A 155 2.30 -1.19 10.30
N VAL A 156 2.50 0.12 10.49
CA VAL A 156 1.61 0.96 11.30
C VAL A 156 0.22 1.09 10.66
N SER A 157 0.14 1.28 9.35
CA SER A 157 -1.14 1.36 8.63
C SER A 157 -1.88 0.02 8.60
N ALA A 158 -1.17 -1.11 8.42
CA ALA A 158 -1.75 -2.44 8.56
C ALA A 158 -2.29 -2.69 9.97
N ALA A 159 -1.55 -2.30 11.01
CA ALA A 159 -2.00 -2.40 12.40
C ALA A 159 -3.23 -1.50 12.68
N ARG A 160 -3.26 -0.27 12.15
CA ARG A 160 -4.44 0.61 12.23
C ARG A 160 -5.64 0.02 11.50
N ASN A 161 -5.46 -0.52 10.30
CA ASN A 161 -6.53 -1.14 9.51
C ASN A 161 -7.06 -2.40 10.19
N ALA A 162 -6.18 -3.25 10.75
CA ALA A 162 -6.60 -4.43 11.51
C ALA A 162 -7.39 -4.06 12.77
N LYS A 163 -6.97 -3.01 13.50
CA LYS A 163 -7.73 -2.48 14.63
C LYS A 163 -9.09 -1.94 14.19
N MET A 164 -9.13 -1.16 13.12
CA MET A 164 -10.36 -0.58 12.58
C MET A 164 -11.33 -1.66 12.07
N ALA A 165 -10.82 -2.71 11.43
CA ALA A 165 -11.61 -3.85 10.96
C ALA A 165 -12.23 -4.63 12.12
N ARG A 166 -11.46 -4.93 13.18
CA ARG A 166 -12.01 -5.58 14.39
C ARG A 166 -13.08 -4.73 15.07
N LEU A 167 -12.86 -3.42 15.14
CA LEU A 167 -13.81 -2.48 15.74
C LEU A 167 -15.09 -2.36 14.90
N LYS A 168 -14.96 -2.43 13.57
CA LYS A 168 -16.10 -2.48 12.65
C LYS A 168 -16.90 -3.77 12.78
N GLN A 169 -16.23 -4.93 12.81
CA GLN A 169 -16.88 -6.23 13.02
C GLN A 169 -17.66 -6.27 14.33
N ALA A 170 -17.06 -5.82 15.44
CA ALA A 170 -17.73 -5.77 16.73
C ALA A 170 -18.97 -4.84 16.73
N LYS A 171 -18.91 -3.71 16.02
CA LYS A 171 -20.07 -2.82 15.86
C LYS A 171 -21.17 -3.46 15.00
N GLU A 172 -20.78 -4.11 13.92
CA GLU A 172 -21.72 -4.73 12.96
C GLU A 172 -22.42 -5.95 13.57
N GLU A 173 -21.73 -6.73 14.42
CA GLU A 173 -22.33 -7.80 15.21
C GLU A 173 -23.28 -7.25 16.29
N ALA A 174 -22.87 -6.22 17.04
CA ALA A 174 -23.73 -5.59 18.04
C ALA A 174 -25.00 -4.96 17.43
N GLU A 175 -24.87 -4.30 16.26
CA GLU A 175 -26.03 -3.76 15.54
C GLU A 175 -26.98 -4.85 15.06
N LYS A 176 -26.46 -6.02 14.63
CA LYS A 176 -27.29 -7.18 14.28
C LYS A 176 -28.03 -7.72 15.49
N GLU A 177 -27.37 -7.92 16.64
CA GLU A 177 -28.03 -8.40 17.86
C GLU A 177 -29.14 -7.43 18.33
N ILE A 178 -28.88 -6.11 18.27
CA ILE A 178 -29.88 -5.11 18.62
C ILE A 178 -31.06 -5.15 17.63
N ALA A 179 -30.81 -5.33 16.34
CA ALA A 179 -31.85 -5.43 15.32
C ALA A 179 -32.69 -6.70 15.49
N GLU A 180 -32.07 -7.84 15.76
CA GLU A 180 -32.75 -9.10 16.05
C GLU A 180 -33.60 -9.00 17.32
N TYR A 181 -33.08 -8.40 18.39
CA TYR A 181 -33.85 -8.17 19.62
C TYR A 181 -35.06 -7.27 19.37
N ARG A 182 -34.88 -6.16 18.62
CA ARG A 182 -36.00 -5.29 18.23
C ARG A 182 -37.05 -6.03 17.41
N ALA A 183 -36.63 -6.87 16.47
CA ALA A 183 -37.54 -7.66 15.66
C ALA A 183 -38.33 -8.68 16.50
N GLN A 184 -37.68 -9.35 17.47
CA GLN A 184 -38.36 -10.26 18.40
C GLN A 184 -39.37 -9.53 19.28
N VAL A 185 -39.00 -8.38 19.85
CA VAL A 185 -39.90 -7.58 20.69
C VAL A 185 -41.09 -7.06 19.89
N GLU A 186 -40.87 -6.60 18.65
CA GLU A 186 -41.95 -6.17 17.74
C GLU A 186 -42.90 -7.34 17.42
N LEU A 187 -42.37 -8.54 17.17
CA LEU A 187 -43.15 -9.76 16.96
C LEU A 187 -43.97 -10.14 18.19
N GLU A 188 -43.36 -10.13 19.37
CA GLU A 188 -44.07 -10.39 20.63
C GLU A 188 -45.14 -9.34 20.90
N PHE A 189 -44.86 -8.07 20.61
CA PHE A 189 -45.83 -6.99 20.75
C PHE A 189 -47.01 -7.18 19.80
N GLN A 190 -46.75 -7.45 18.51
CA GLN A 190 -47.81 -7.75 17.54
C GLN A 190 -48.62 -8.98 17.94
N ARG A 191 -47.98 -10.03 18.47
CA ARG A 191 -48.67 -11.21 18.98
C ARG A 191 -49.57 -10.87 20.17
N LYS A 192 -49.07 -10.14 21.16
CA LYS A 192 -49.87 -9.69 22.32
C LYS A 192 -51.01 -8.77 21.91
N VAL A 193 -50.79 -7.88 20.93
CA VAL A 193 -51.84 -7.03 20.36
C VAL A 193 -52.88 -7.89 19.65
N ALA A 194 -52.49 -8.88 18.84
CA ALA A 194 -53.44 -9.79 18.18
C ALA A 194 -54.27 -10.59 19.21
N GLU A 195 -53.62 -11.17 20.22
CA GLU A 195 -54.29 -11.94 21.28
C GLU A 195 -55.23 -11.06 22.12
N SER A 196 -54.81 -9.84 22.50
CA SER A 196 -55.66 -8.90 23.27
C SER A 196 -56.75 -8.22 22.43
N SER A 197 -56.49 -7.96 21.15
CA SER A 197 -57.48 -7.44 20.19
C SER A 197 -58.52 -8.49 19.79
N GLY A 198 -58.18 -9.77 19.91
CA GLY A 198 -59.08 -10.89 19.61
C GLY A 198 -60.27 -10.97 20.56
N ASP A 199 -60.08 -10.58 21.83
CA ASP A 199 -61.12 -10.68 22.85
C ASP A 199 -62.17 -9.55 22.75
N SER A 200 -61.73 -8.34 22.39
CA SER A 200 -62.62 -7.20 22.20
C SER A 200 -63.58 -7.40 21.02
N GLY A 201 -63.09 -7.95 19.88
CA GLY A 201 -63.94 -8.24 18.72
C GLY A 201 -64.96 -9.35 18.97
N ALA A 202 -64.62 -10.35 19.78
CA ALA A 202 -65.52 -11.44 20.14
C ALA A 202 -66.65 -10.96 21.08
N ASN A 203 -66.31 -10.12 22.06
CA ASN A 203 -67.29 -9.59 23.01
C ASN A 203 -68.23 -8.55 22.36
N VAL A 204 -67.71 -7.70 21.48
CA VAL A 204 -68.53 -6.76 20.69
C VAL A 204 -69.53 -7.50 19.80
N LYS A 205 -69.10 -8.55 19.07
CA LYS A 205 -70.02 -9.36 18.24
C LYS A 205 -71.09 -10.10 19.06
N ARG A 206 -70.77 -10.50 20.30
CA ARG A 206 -71.78 -11.06 21.23
C ARG A 206 -72.77 -10.01 21.70
N LEU A 207 -72.29 -8.82 22.09
CA LEU A 207 -73.13 -7.71 22.51
C LEU A 207 -74.07 -7.24 21.40
N GLU A 208 -73.58 -7.16 20.16
CA GLU A 208 -74.40 -6.78 18.99
C GLU A 208 -75.56 -7.76 18.81
N LYS A 209 -75.30 -9.08 18.87
CA LYS A 209 -76.36 -10.11 18.78
C LYS A 209 -77.38 -10.01 19.92
N GLU A 210 -76.94 -9.77 21.16
CA GLU A 210 -77.86 -9.58 22.28
C GLU A 210 -78.68 -8.29 22.14
N THR A 211 -78.07 -7.22 21.62
CA THR A 211 -78.72 -5.93 21.42
C THR A 211 -79.76 -6.02 20.31
N GLU A 212 -79.45 -6.68 19.19
CA GLU A 212 -80.42 -6.98 18.13
C GLU A 212 -81.59 -7.83 18.65
N GLY A 213 -81.30 -8.84 19.47
CA GLY A 213 -82.34 -9.65 20.13
C GLY A 213 -83.26 -8.82 21.02
N LYS A 214 -82.70 -7.93 21.86
CA LYS A 214 -83.47 -7.02 22.72
C LYS A 214 -84.29 -6.02 21.92
N ILE A 215 -83.73 -5.44 20.85
CA ILE A 215 -84.45 -4.53 19.95
C ILE A 215 -85.64 -5.25 19.29
N HIS A 216 -85.44 -6.49 18.83
CA HIS A 216 -86.51 -7.28 18.25
C HIS A 216 -87.63 -7.58 19.25
N HIS A 217 -87.27 -7.92 20.49
CA HIS A 217 -88.23 -8.12 21.58
C HIS A 217 -89.03 -6.85 21.88
N LEU A 218 -88.34 -5.72 22.04
CA LEU A 218 -88.96 -4.41 22.31
C LEU A 218 -89.88 -3.96 21.18
N LYS A 219 -89.53 -4.25 19.92
CA LYS A 219 -90.36 -3.95 18.75
C LYS A 219 -91.62 -4.84 18.71
N SER A 220 -91.51 -6.10 19.11
CA SER A 220 -92.66 -7.01 19.23
C SER A 220 -93.60 -6.56 20.36
N GLU A 221 -93.07 -6.16 21.50
CA GLU A 221 -93.87 -5.64 22.62
C GLU A 221 -94.53 -4.31 22.28
N ALA A 222 -93.81 -3.38 21.62
CA ALA A 222 -94.36 -2.13 21.14
C ALA A 222 -95.50 -2.34 20.13
N GLY A 223 -95.37 -3.34 19.24
CA GLY A 223 -96.45 -3.72 18.33
C GLY A 223 -97.71 -4.19 19.06
N ARG A 224 -97.54 -5.02 20.09
CA ARG A 224 -98.65 -5.50 20.92
C ARG A 224 -99.30 -4.37 21.72
N ILE A 225 -98.50 -3.54 22.38
CA ILE A 225 -98.98 -2.39 23.17
C ILE A 225 -99.65 -1.35 22.27
N SER A 226 -99.18 -1.16 21.04
CA SER A 226 -99.80 -0.22 20.09
C SER A 226 -101.24 -0.60 19.75
N GLN A 227 -101.57 -1.89 19.69
CA GLN A 227 -102.94 -2.37 19.51
C GLN A 227 -103.79 -2.09 20.76
N ASP A 228 -103.25 -2.32 21.96
CA ASP A 228 -103.95 -2.04 23.22
C ASP A 228 -104.20 -0.53 23.42
N VAL A 229 -103.25 0.33 23.06
CA VAL A 229 -103.40 1.79 23.12
C VAL A 229 -104.37 2.31 22.05
N ALA A 230 -104.32 1.78 20.83
CA ALA A 230 -105.30 2.11 19.80
C ALA A 230 -106.72 1.72 20.24
N HIS A 231 -106.88 0.57 20.88
CA HIS A 231 -108.16 0.13 21.43
C HIS A 231 -108.62 1.02 22.61
N MET A 232 -107.69 1.49 23.46
CA MET A 232 -108.00 2.43 24.55
C MET A 232 -108.46 3.79 24.02
N LEU A 233 -107.82 4.32 22.99
CA LEU A 233 -108.19 5.59 22.33
C LEU A 233 -109.55 5.47 21.62
N LEU A 234 -109.81 4.38 20.89
CA LEU A 234 -111.11 4.10 20.27
C LEU A 234 -112.24 4.03 21.30
N LYS A 235 -111.97 3.46 22.48
CA LYS A 235 -112.94 3.38 23.59
C LYS A 235 -113.27 4.76 24.16
N HIS A 236 -112.31 5.70 24.21
CA HIS A 236 -112.56 7.08 24.63
C HIS A 236 -113.30 7.92 23.57
N VAL A 237 -113.04 7.68 22.27
CA VAL A 237 -113.70 8.41 21.17
C VAL A 237 -115.13 7.91 20.93
N THR A 238 -115.43 6.63 21.21
CA THR A 238 -116.78 6.07 21.07
C THR A 238 -117.69 6.34 22.27
N THR A 239 -117.16 6.77 23.41
CA THR A 239 -117.96 7.27 24.54
C THR A 239 -118.26 8.77 24.38
N VAL A 240 -119.06 9.11 23.38
CA VAL A 240 -119.80 10.38 23.39
C VAL A 240 -121.04 10.16 24.25
N LYS A 241 -120.99 10.64 25.49
CA LYS A 241 -122.18 10.79 26.35
C LYS A 241 -122.97 12.01 25.83
N VAL A 242 -124.16 11.69 25.29
CA VAL A 242 -125.38 12.53 25.11
C VAL A 242 -125.17 13.98 24.72
#